data_AF-A0A2S5KMC6-F1
#
_entry.id   AF-A0A2S5KMC6-F1
#
_cell.length_a   1.000
_cell.length_b   1.000
_cell.length_c   1.000
_cell.angle_alpha   90.00
_cell.angle_beta   90.00
_cell.angle_gamma   90.00
#
_symmetry.space_group_name_H-M   'P 1'
#
loop_
_entity.id
_entity.type
_entity.pdbx_description
1 polymer ?
#
loop_
_entity_poly.entity_id
_entity_poly.type
_entity_poly.pdbx_seq_one_letter_code
_entity_poly.pdbx_strand_id
1 'polypeptide(L)'
;MQARYLVAALTTSILLAGCAGQQQKNSQAAAASEDNGPKFVVGAQYDQVTNQTLDALTTNYSTGSIASSLGDINDQDRQALALATQKVLLQGKTTSWKTRRNKTSVSIAPQSAEANLVPATLRFLPEVTPVDSLTLLNIPYWVKSTSGVNIRTAPSTDASVAATLLLGTTFTALGKTDTDWIAVGRNGVLVGYMYSPLVAPTPYPQSASATDLDTFSGTLANKDVTFFNFSADVVREKSIGVRTQCQTLALDIRSKSVKTTEQSRLCQDFNGTWANR
;
A
#
# COMPACT_ATOMS: atom_id res chain seq x y z
N MET A 1 68.18 45.05 -26.11
CA MET A 1 68.28 44.30 -24.83
C MET A 1 66.86 44.08 -24.32
N GLN A 2 66.12 43.15 -24.90
CA GLN A 2 65.79 41.82 -24.35
C GLN A 2 65.34 41.84 -22.87
N ALA A 3 64.05 42.06 -22.65
CA ALA A 3 63.32 41.55 -21.48
C ALA A 3 62.35 40.48 -21.99
N ARG A 4 62.70 39.22 -21.74
CA ARG A 4 61.88 38.05 -22.06
C ARG A 4 60.86 37.87 -20.94
N TYR A 5 59.58 38.06 -21.24
CA TYR A 5 58.49 37.65 -20.36
C TYR A 5 58.22 36.15 -20.56
N LEU A 6 58.58 35.35 -19.56
CA LEU A 6 58.15 33.96 -19.43
C LEU A 6 56.69 33.95 -18.94
N VAL A 7 55.77 33.60 -19.83
CA VAL A 7 54.38 33.30 -19.50
C VAL A 7 54.36 31.89 -18.91
N ALA A 8 54.24 31.78 -17.59
CA ALA A 8 53.96 30.52 -16.91
C ALA A 8 52.46 30.21 -17.05
N ALA A 9 52.13 29.26 -17.92
CA ALA A 9 50.77 28.70 -18.00
C ALA A 9 50.54 27.78 -16.80
N LEU A 10 49.93 28.33 -15.74
CA LEU A 10 49.36 27.56 -14.63
C LEU A 10 48.10 26.83 -15.14
N THR A 11 48.21 25.52 -15.34
CA THR A 11 47.07 24.63 -15.55
C THR A 11 46.37 24.37 -14.22
N THR A 12 45.35 25.16 -13.93
CA THR A 12 44.49 24.99 -12.76
C THR A 12 43.50 23.84 -13.02
N SER A 13 43.80 22.66 -12.48
CA SER A 13 42.85 21.54 -12.42
C SER A 13 41.72 21.88 -11.43
N ILE A 14 40.59 22.35 -11.95
CA ILE A 14 39.37 22.53 -11.14
C ILE A 14 38.76 21.15 -10.89
N LEU A 15 38.95 20.64 -9.68
CA LEU A 15 38.17 19.53 -9.13
C LEU A 15 36.74 20.04 -8.90
N LEU A 16 35.84 19.70 -9.82
CA LEU A 16 34.40 19.80 -9.59
C LEU A 16 34.01 18.76 -8.54
N ALA A 17 33.85 19.20 -7.30
CA ALA A 17 33.12 18.47 -6.27
C ALA A 17 31.63 18.44 -6.67
N GLY A 18 31.26 17.46 -7.50
CA GLY A 18 29.87 17.13 -7.76
C GLY A 18 29.30 16.37 -6.58
N CYS A 19 28.42 17.02 -5.81
CA CYS A 19 27.48 16.32 -4.94
C CYS A 19 26.43 15.61 -5.83
N ALA A 20 26.78 14.45 -6.37
CA ALA A 20 25.83 13.54 -6.98
C ALA A 20 25.31 12.59 -5.89
N GLY A 21 24.04 12.75 -5.56
CA GLY A 21 23.32 11.93 -4.59
C GLY A 21 23.48 10.44 -4.88
N GLN A 22 23.89 9.73 -3.84
CA GLN A 22 24.05 8.29 -3.76
C GLN A 22 22.68 7.62 -3.95
N GLN A 23 22.35 7.25 -5.19
CA GLN A 23 21.30 6.26 -5.45
C GLN A 23 21.77 4.93 -4.86
N GLN A 24 21.19 4.54 -3.72
CA GLN A 24 21.25 3.17 -3.23
C GLN A 24 20.54 2.27 -4.24
N LYS A 25 21.31 1.77 -5.22
CA LYS A 25 21.01 0.51 -5.88
C LYS A 25 21.26 -0.60 -4.85
N ASN A 26 20.18 -1.06 -4.22
CA ASN A 26 20.13 -2.42 -3.69
C ASN A 26 18.72 -2.99 -3.85
N SER A 27 18.24 -2.99 -5.10
CA SER A 27 17.26 -3.95 -5.59
C SER A 27 18.03 -4.92 -6.48
N GLN A 28 18.66 -5.92 -5.87
CA GLN A 28 19.16 -7.06 -6.62
C GLN A 28 17.95 -7.86 -7.09
N ALA A 29 17.67 -7.74 -8.38
CA ALA A 29 16.82 -8.65 -9.11
C ALA A 29 17.36 -10.07 -8.91
N ALA A 30 16.58 -10.90 -8.23
CA ALA A 30 16.85 -12.31 -8.11
C ALA A 30 16.69 -12.96 -9.50
N ALA A 31 17.77 -13.57 -9.97
CA ALA A 31 17.74 -14.54 -11.04
C ALA A 31 16.78 -15.69 -10.67
N ALA A 32 16.13 -16.28 -11.67
CA ALA A 32 15.27 -17.43 -11.50
C ALA A 32 16.04 -18.63 -10.90
N SER A 33 15.91 -18.82 -9.60
CA SER A 33 16.10 -20.08 -8.91
C SER A 33 14.75 -20.51 -8.34
N GLU A 34 14.44 -21.81 -8.42
CA GLU A 34 13.35 -22.43 -7.66
C GLU A 34 13.70 -22.35 -6.16
N ASP A 35 13.56 -21.15 -5.60
CA ASP A 35 13.84 -20.81 -4.22
C ASP A 35 12.53 -20.90 -3.44
N ASN A 36 12.42 -21.94 -2.61
CA ASN A 36 11.25 -22.18 -1.75
C ASN A 36 11.23 -21.26 -0.51
N GLY A 37 12.12 -20.27 -0.44
CA GLY A 37 12.17 -19.25 0.61
C GLY A 37 11.07 -18.18 0.51
N PRO A 38 10.86 -17.39 1.58
CA PRO A 38 9.91 -16.28 1.58
C PRO A 38 10.30 -15.23 0.53
N LYS A 39 9.35 -14.82 -0.32
CA LYS A 39 9.61 -13.90 -1.43
C LYS A 39 9.65 -12.43 -1.02
N PHE A 40 9.10 -12.10 0.15
CA PHE A 40 9.00 -10.74 0.66
C PHE A 40 8.70 -10.73 2.17
N VAL A 41 8.78 -9.54 2.78
CA VAL A 41 8.39 -9.28 4.17
C VAL A 41 7.06 -8.53 4.19
N VAL A 42 6.07 -9.06 4.89
CA VAL A 42 4.76 -8.41 5.06
C VAL A 42 4.95 -7.12 5.87
N GLY A 43 4.33 -6.01 5.45
CA GLY A 43 4.46 -4.73 6.13
C GLY A 43 5.63 -3.86 5.66
N ALA A 44 6.47 -4.36 4.75
CA ALA A 44 7.51 -3.54 4.12
C ALA A 44 6.90 -2.53 3.14
N GLN A 45 7.48 -1.34 3.05
CA GLN A 45 7.15 -0.30 2.06
C GLN A 45 5.68 0.16 2.02
N TYR A 46 4.91 -0.09 3.10
CA TYR A 46 3.47 0.18 3.17
C TYR A 46 3.12 1.67 2.96
N ASP A 47 4.02 2.56 3.36
CA ASP A 47 3.91 4.02 3.25
C ASP A 47 3.86 4.49 1.78
N GLN A 48 4.41 3.70 0.86
CA GLN A 48 4.47 4.02 -0.56
C GLN A 48 3.34 3.37 -1.38
N VAL A 49 2.73 2.29 -0.88
CA VAL A 49 1.79 1.42 -1.61
C VAL A 49 0.63 2.20 -2.21
N THR A 50 0.08 3.13 -1.44
CA THR A 50 -1.12 3.87 -1.86
C THR A 50 -0.82 4.80 -3.02
N ASN A 51 0.29 5.53 -2.97
CA ASN A 51 0.73 6.41 -4.05
C ASN A 51 1.17 5.62 -5.28
N GLN A 52 1.94 4.55 -5.09
CA GLN A 52 2.33 3.67 -6.20
C GLN A 52 1.14 3.03 -6.90
N THR A 53 0.11 2.62 -6.15
CA THR A 53 -1.15 2.11 -6.73
C THR A 53 -1.86 3.20 -7.51
N LEU A 54 -1.97 4.41 -6.95
CA LEU A 54 -2.62 5.53 -7.63
C LEU A 54 -1.90 5.89 -8.93
N ASP A 55 -0.57 5.92 -8.91
CA ASP A 55 0.27 6.19 -10.08
C ASP A 55 0.10 5.09 -11.14
N ALA A 56 0.20 3.82 -10.74
CA ALA A 56 0.03 2.68 -11.65
C ALA A 56 -1.36 2.67 -12.31
N LEU A 57 -2.42 2.94 -11.55
CA LEU A 57 -3.77 3.05 -12.07
C LEU A 57 -3.94 4.28 -12.97
N THR A 58 -3.34 5.41 -12.62
CA THR A 58 -3.36 6.62 -13.47
C THR A 58 -2.67 6.33 -14.81
N THR A 59 -1.52 5.68 -14.80
CA THR A 59 -0.81 5.23 -16.02
C THR A 59 -1.65 4.28 -16.85
N ASN A 60 -2.36 3.34 -16.23
CA ASN A 60 -3.28 2.44 -16.91
C ASN A 60 -4.38 3.20 -17.67
N TYR A 61 -4.86 4.32 -17.12
CA TYR A 61 -5.83 5.17 -17.80
C TYR A 61 -5.22 6.12 -18.82
N SER A 62 -3.91 6.32 -18.86
CA SER A 62 -3.24 7.25 -19.79
C SER A 62 -2.80 6.61 -21.10
N THR A 63 -2.89 5.29 -21.24
CA THR A 63 -2.40 4.55 -22.41
C THR A 63 -3.41 3.50 -22.91
N GLY A 64 -3.21 2.98 -24.13
CA GLY A 64 -4.00 1.86 -24.66
C GLY A 64 -5.47 2.15 -25.00
N SER A 65 -6.28 1.09 -25.09
CA SER A 65 -7.70 1.15 -25.49
C SER A 65 -8.59 1.88 -24.48
N ILE A 66 -8.26 1.80 -23.19
CA ILE A 66 -9.01 2.48 -22.15
C ILE A 66 -8.83 4.00 -22.30
N ALA A 67 -7.60 4.47 -22.51
CA ALA A 67 -7.33 5.90 -22.71
C ALA A 67 -8.05 6.47 -23.94
N SER A 68 -8.07 5.74 -25.06
CA SER A 68 -8.81 6.16 -26.25
C SER A 68 -10.32 6.20 -26.03
N SER A 69 -10.87 5.24 -25.28
CA SER A 69 -12.30 5.18 -24.94
C SER A 69 -12.76 6.30 -24.02
N LEU A 70 -11.90 6.74 -23.10
CA LEU A 70 -12.16 7.84 -22.16
C LEU A 70 -12.23 9.21 -22.86
N GLY A 71 -11.52 9.37 -23.98
CA GLY A 71 -11.38 10.63 -24.72
C GLY A 71 -10.55 11.67 -23.95
N ASP A 72 -10.87 12.95 -24.16
CA ASP A 72 -10.09 14.08 -23.62
C ASP A 72 -10.36 14.35 -22.13
N ILE A 73 -9.93 13.43 -21.27
CA ILE A 73 -9.83 13.64 -19.82
C ILE A 73 -8.41 14.08 -19.44
N ASN A 74 -8.30 14.94 -18.43
CA ASN A 74 -7.01 15.46 -17.94
C ASN A 74 -6.47 14.60 -16.81
N ASP A 75 -5.27 14.89 -16.33
CA ASP A 75 -4.61 14.07 -15.31
C ASP A 75 -5.38 14.04 -13.99
N GLN A 76 -6.00 15.15 -13.59
CA GLN A 76 -6.85 15.18 -12.39
C GLN A 76 -8.06 14.25 -12.51
N ASP A 77 -8.70 14.19 -13.68
CA ASP A 77 -9.79 13.27 -13.94
C ASP A 77 -9.30 11.81 -13.95
N ARG A 78 -8.10 11.53 -14.47
CA ARG A 78 -7.48 10.19 -14.44
C ARG A 78 -7.18 9.74 -13.01
N GLN A 79 -6.63 10.62 -12.18
CA GLN A 79 -6.40 10.34 -10.76
C GLN A 79 -7.72 10.09 -10.01
N ALA A 80 -8.76 10.87 -10.29
CA ALA A 80 -10.09 10.67 -9.70
C ALA A 80 -10.71 9.33 -10.12
N LEU A 81 -10.52 8.91 -11.37
CA LEU A 81 -10.92 7.59 -11.85
C LEU A 81 -10.11 6.49 -11.17
N ALA A 82 -8.79 6.65 -11.03
CA ALA A 82 -7.91 5.73 -10.33
C ALA A 82 -8.29 5.55 -8.85
N LEU A 83 -8.67 6.62 -8.15
CA LEU A 83 -9.21 6.54 -6.78
C LEU A 83 -10.53 5.75 -6.73
N ALA A 84 -11.42 5.97 -7.70
CA ALA A 84 -12.67 5.21 -7.79
C ALA A 84 -12.39 3.71 -8.03
N THR A 85 -11.42 3.38 -8.87
CA THR A 85 -10.98 2.01 -9.14
C THR A 85 -10.36 1.37 -7.90
N GLN A 86 -9.47 2.07 -7.21
CA GLN A 86 -8.88 1.59 -5.96
C GLN A 86 -9.97 1.29 -4.93
N LYS A 87 -11.02 2.12 -4.82
CA LYS A 87 -12.16 1.83 -3.95
C LYS A 87 -12.85 0.51 -4.30
N VAL A 88 -13.02 0.19 -5.59
CA VAL A 88 -13.59 -1.10 -6.02
C VAL A 88 -12.67 -2.25 -5.62
N LEU A 89 -11.36 -2.15 -5.85
CA LEU A 89 -10.38 -3.18 -5.47
C LEU A 89 -10.42 -3.50 -3.98
N LEU A 90 -10.54 -2.46 -3.14
CA LEU A 90 -10.51 -2.60 -1.68
C LEU A 90 -11.85 -3.03 -1.08
N GLN A 91 -12.96 -2.66 -1.70
CA GLN A 91 -14.31 -2.88 -1.13
C GLN A 91 -15.09 -4.00 -1.83
N GLY A 92 -14.66 -4.42 -3.03
CA GLY A 92 -15.37 -5.38 -3.87
C GLY A 92 -16.75 -4.89 -4.32
N LYS A 93 -16.99 -3.56 -4.30
CA LYS A 93 -18.29 -2.96 -4.61
C LYS A 93 -18.21 -2.10 -5.85
N THR A 94 -19.14 -2.32 -6.78
CA THR A 94 -19.28 -1.49 -7.98
C THR A 94 -19.37 -0.02 -7.63
N THR A 95 -18.58 0.80 -8.32
CA THR A 95 -18.56 2.26 -8.16
C THR A 95 -18.64 2.93 -9.53
N SER A 96 -19.25 4.11 -9.59
CA SER A 96 -19.30 4.92 -10.81
C SER A 96 -18.52 6.21 -10.62
N TRP A 97 -17.77 6.59 -11.66
CA TRP A 97 -17.06 7.85 -11.75
C TRP A 97 -17.56 8.65 -12.95
N LYS A 98 -17.52 9.99 -12.86
CA LYS A 98 -17.89 10.89 -13.95
C LYS A 98 -17.10 12.19 -13.87
N THR A 99 -16.56 12.63 -14.99
CA THR A 99 -15.91 13.95 -15.08
C THR A 99 -16.94 15.06 -15.25
N ARG A 100 -16.62 16.23 -14.67
CA ARG A 100 -17.44 17.44 -14.75
C ARG A 100 -17.37 18.11 -16.12
N ARG A 101 -16.28 17.94 -16.87
CA ARG A 101 -15.98 18.75 -18.07
C ARG A 101 -16.64 18.22 -19.35
N ASN A 102 -16.42 16.95 -19.67
CA ASN A 102 -16.86 16.37 -20.95
C ASN A 102 -17.99 15.34 -20.78
N LYS A 103 -18.52 15.19 -19.55
CA LYS A 103 -19.56 14.23 -19.14
C LYS A 103 -19.19 12.75 -19.35
N THR A 104 -17.94 12.41 -19.65
CA THR A 104 -17.48 11.01 -19.67
C THR A 104 -17.75 10.37 -18.31
N SER A 105 -18.27 9.14 -18.33
CA SER A 105 -18.56 8.35 -17.14
C SER A 105 -18.07 6.93 -17.30
N VAL A 106 -17.68 6.32 -16.18
CA VAL A 106 -17.21 4.94 -16.10
C VAL A 106 -17.92 4.26 -14.96
N SER A 107 -18.57 3.12 -15.21
CA SER A 107 -18.98 2.20 -14.16
C SER A 107 -17.93 1.11 -14.02
N ILE A 108 -17.46 0.89 -12.80
CA ILE A 108 -16.34 0.01 -12.49
C ILE A 108 -16.90 -1.13 -11.65
N ALA A 109 -16.95 -2.33 -12.19
CA ALA A 109 -17.53 -3.50 -11.52
C ALA A 109 -16.49 -4.62 -11.41
N PRO A 110 -16.40 -5.31 -10.25
CA PRO A 110 -15.60 -6.52 -10.16
C PRO A 110 -16.23 -7.61 -11.04
N GLN A 111 -15.39 -8.28 -11.84
CA GLN A 111 -15.83 -9.34 -12.75
C GLN A 111 -15.30 -10.71 -12.32
N SER A 112 -14.01 -10.80 -11.99
CA SER A 112 -13.40 -12.03 -11.46
C SER A 112 -12.29 -11.70 -10.48
N ALA A 113 -12.00 -12.63 -9.58
CA ALA A 113 -10.89 -12.54 -8.65
C ALA A 113 -10.14 -13.87 -8.59
N GLU A 114 -8.82 -13.78 -8.57
CA GLU A 114 -7.88 -14.89 -8.43
C GLU A 114 -6.97 -14.58 -7.24
N ALA A 115 -6.55 -15.60 -6.50
CA ALA A 115 -5.62 -15.45 -5.41
C ALA A 115 -4.46 -16.43 -5.57
N ASN A 116 -3.24 -15.95 -5.37
CA ASN A 116 -2.02 -16.76 -5.43
C ASN A 116 -1.39 -16.80 -4.05
N LEU A 117 -1.22 -18.01 -3.51
CA LEU A 117 -0.54 -18.20 -2.24
C LEU A 117 0.98 -18.19 -2.47
N VAL A 118 1.67 -17.27 -1.80
CA VAL A 118 3.11 -17.07 -1.93
C VAL A 118 3.75 -17.06 -0.54
N PRO A 119 4.88 -17.75 -0.32
CA PRO A 119 5.56 -17.69 0.97
C PRO A 119 6.10 -16.28 1.25
N ALA A 120 5.91 -15.80 2.48
CA ALA A 120 6.40 -14.50 2.94
C ALA A 120 6.83 -14.56 4.40
N THR A 121 7.71 -13.64 4.80
CA THR A 121 8.12 -13.46 6.19
C THR A 121 7.14 -12.52 6.90
N LEU A 122 6.53 -13.00 7.98
CA LEU A 122 5.77 -12.19 8.92
C LEU A 122 6.63 -11.90 10.15
N ARG A 123 6.75 -10.61 10.48
CA ARG A 123 7.36 -10.14 11.73
C ARG A 123 6.27 -9.90 12.77
N PHE A 124 6.45 -10.34 14.01
CA PHE A 124 5.42 -10.24 15.04
C PHE A 124 6.00 -10.10 16.46
N LEU A 125 5.21 -9.57 17.39
CA LEU A 125 5.57 -9.51 18.81
C LEU A 125 5.39 -10.87 19.49
N PRO A 126 6.24 -11.24 20.48
CA PRO A 126 6.17 -12.53 21.16
C PRO A 126 4.82 -12.86 21.81
N GLU A 127 4.09 -11.82 22.25
CA GLU A 127 2.78 -11.95 22.88
C GLU A 127 1.64 -12.21 21.89
N VAL A 128 1.90 -12.04 20.59
CA VAL A 128 0.92 -12.20 19.51
C VAL A 128 1.08 -13.57 18.86
N THR A 129 -0.02 -14.28 18.69
CA THR A 129 -0.04 -15.57 17.99
C THR A 129 -0.09 -15.33 16.48
N PRO A 130 0.95 -15.71 15.71
CA PRO A 130 0.94 -15.52 14.26
C PRO A 130 0.07 -16.58 13.59
N VAL A 131 -0.70 -16.18 12.59
CA VAL A 131 -1.44 -17.09 11.71
C VAL A 131 -0.51 -17.81 10.71
N ASP A 132 -1.01 -18.85 10.04
CA ASP A 132 -0.28 -19.55 8.97
C ASP A 132 -0.49 -18.91 7.59
N SER A 133 -1.57 -18.15 7.42
CA SER A 133 -1.80 -17.42 6.18
C SER A 133 -2.55 -16.10 6.35
N LEU A 134 -2.32 -15.18 5.41
CA LEU A 134 -3.00 -13.89 5.29
C LEU A 134 -3.38 -13.62 3.85
N THR A 135 -4.49 -12.91 3.62
CA THR A 135 -4.71 -12.17 2.38
C THR A 135 -4.01 -10.82 2.48
N LEU A 136 -3.13 -10.49 1.52
CA LEU A 136 -2.32 -9.28 1.57
C LEU A 136 -3.19 -8.03 1.48
N LEU A 137 -3.01 -7.10 2.41
CA LEU A 137 -3.61 -5.77 2.35
C LEU A 137 -2.52 -4.72 2.18
N ASN A 138 -1.62 -4.63 3.16
CA ASN A 138 -0.51 -3.67 3.25
C ASN A 138 -0.89 -2.22 2.92
N ILE A 139 -2.03 -1.77 3.46
CA ILE A 139 -2.58 -0.42 3.25
C ILE A 139 -3.08 0.16 4.58
N PRO A 140 -3.22 1.48 4.68
CA PRO A 140 -3.75 2.09 5.88
C PRO A 140 -5.24 1.79 6.06
N TYR A 141 -5.62 1.50 7.30
CA TYR A 141 -6.97 1.29 7.78
C TYR A 141 -7.26 2.30 8.89
N TRP A 142 -8.55 2.49 9.18
CA TRP A 142 -9.00 3.31 10.30
C TRP A 142 -10.09 2.61 11.11
N VAL A 143 -10.15 2.95 12.40
CA VAL A 143 -11.22 2.54 13.30
C VAL A 143 -12.48 3.34 13.01
N LYS A 144 -13.56 2.68 12.59
CA LYS A 144 -14.84 3.33 12.33
C LYS A 144 -15.89 3.19 13.44
N SER A 145 -15.57 2.44 14.49
CA SER A 145 -16.46 2.25 15.64
C SER A 145 -16.32 3.39 16.65
N THR A 146 -17.45 3.96 17.07
CA THR A 146 -17.49 5.02 18.10
C THR A 146 -17.04 4.55 19.48
N SER A 147 -17.17 3.25 19.77
CA SER A 147 -16.73 2.63 21.03
C SER A 147 -15.22 2.39 21.10
N GLY A 148 -14.48 2.66 20.02
CA GLY A 148 -13.16 2.08 19.83
C GLY A 148 -13.22 0.58 19.54
N VAL A 149 -12.05 -0.01 19.26
CA VAL A 149 -11.91 -1.41 18.87
C VAL A 149 -10.66 -2.01 19.51
N ASN A 150 -10.82 -3.19 20.10
CA ASN A 150 -9.75 -3.91 20.77
C ASN A 150 -8.80 -4.55 19.74
N ILE A 151 -7.49 -4.38 19.99
CA ILE A 151 -6.44 -5.19 19.39
C ILE A 151 -6.26 -6.41 20.29
N ARG A 152 -6.38 -7.60 19.71
CA ARG A 152 -6.26 -8.88 20.41
C ARG A 152 -5.00 -9.63 20.00
N THR A 153 -4.48 -10.45 20.89
CA THR A 153 -3.25 -11.22 20.67
C THR A 153 -3.43 -12.40 19.70
N ALA A 154 -4.66 -12.80 19.39
CA ALA A 154 -4.99 -13.79 18.37
C ALA A 154 -6.33 -13.42 17.68
N PRO A 155 -6.63 -13.94 16.48
CA PRO A 155 -7.84 -13.61 15.73
C PRO A 155 -9.08 -14.34 16.29
N SER A 156 -9.42 -14.06 17.56
CA SER A 156 -10.55 -14.62 18.29
C SER A 156 -11.04 -13.62 19.35
N THR A 157 -12.34 -13.65 19.66
CA THR A 157 -12.94 -12.86 20.74
C THR A 157 -12.50 -13.31 22.14
N ASP A 158 -11.97 -14.53 22.27
CA ASP A 158 -11.53 -15.09 23.55
C ASP A 158 -10.06 -14.76 23.85
N ALA A 159 -9.33 -14.24 22.86
CA ALA A 159 -7.94 -13.87 23.02
C ALA A 159 -7.77 -12.61 23.87
N SER A 160 -6.67 -12.52 24.60
CA SER A 160 -6.32 -11.36 25.44
C SER A 160 -6.34 -10.07 24.63
N VAL A 161 -6.84 -8.99 25.25
CA VAL A 161 -6.80 -7.64 24.70
C VAL A 161 -5.43 -7.06 24.98
N ALA A 162 -4.68 -6.71 23.93
CA ALA A 162 -3.37 -6.07 24.02
C ALA A 162 -3.51 -4.54 24.18
N ALA A 163 -4.46 -3.94 23.47
CA ALA A 163 -4.74 -2.51 23.48
C ALA A 163 -6.13 -2.20 22.90
N THR A 164 -6.55 -0.94 22.97
CA THR A 164 -7.78 -0.45 22.31
C THR A 164 -7.46 0.78 21.47
N LEU A 165 -7.87 0.78 20.20
CA LEU A 165 -7.78 1.96 19.32
C LEU A 165 -9.12 2.71 19.28
N LEU A 166 -9.06 4.03 19.36
CA LEU A 166 -10.25 4.88 19.36
C LEU A 166 -10.75 5.15 17.93
N LEU A 167 -11.98 5.65 17.82
CA LEU A 167 -12.55 6.11 16.55
C LEU A 167 -11.57 7.05 15.83
N GLY A 168 -11.40 6.82 14.53
CA GLY A 168 -10.56 7.66 13.69
C GLY A 168 -9.07 7.32 13.73
N THR A 169 -8.59 6.53 14.71
CA THR A 169 -7.19 6.08 14.72
C THR A 169 -6.88 5.29 13.46
N THR A 170 -5.78 5.63 12.79
CA THR A 170 -5.27 4.89 11.63
C THR A 170 -4.17 3.92 12.03
N PHE A 171 -4.02 2.87 11.24
CA PHE A 171 -2.99 1.86 11.42
C PHE A 171 -2.72 1.15 10.09
N THR A 172 -1.59 0.48 9.98
CA THR A 172 -1.29 -0.36 8.82
C THR A 172 -2.00 -1.70 8.93
N ALA A 173 -2.87 -2.04 7.99
CA ALA A 173 -3.42 -3.40 7.89
C ALA A 173 -2.46 -4.26 7.07
N LEU A 174 -1.75 -5.18 7.72
CA LEU A 174 -0.79 -6.09 7.07
C LEU A 174 -1.52 -7.08 6.14
N GLY A 175 -2.65 -7.59 6.61
CA GLY A 175 -3.45 -8.54 5.88
C GLY A 175 -4.75 -8.89 6.59
N LYS A 176 -5.55 -9.74 5.94
CA LYS A 176 -6.79 -10.28 6.48
C LYS A 176 -6.67 -11.78 6.71
N THR A 177 -7.11 -12.27 7.85
CA THR A 177 -7.18 -13.71 8.15
C THR A 177 -8.38 -14.35 7.44
N ASP A 178 -8.37 -15.69 7.35
CA ASP A 178 -9.50 -16.46 6.82
C ASP A 178 -10.76 -16.38 7.72
N THR A 179 -10.64 -15.84 8.94
CA THR A 179 -11.70 -15.67 9.94
C THR A 179 -12.18 -14.22 10.12
N ASP A 180 -11.98 -13.38 9.09
CA ASP A 180 -12.40 -11.96 9.08
C ASP A 180 -11.75 -11.08 10.17
N TRP A 181 -10.51 -11.36 10.55
CA TRP A 181 -9.69 -10.47 11.37
C TRP A 181 -8.67 -9.72 10.52
N ILE A 182 -8.41 -8.47 10.87
CA ILE A 182 -7.34 -7.66 10.27
C ILE A 182 -6.10 -7.79 11.14
N ALA A 183 -5.01 -8.23 10.53
CA ALA A 183 -3.67 -8.21 11.11
C ALA A 183 -3.18 -6.76 11.19
N VAL A 184 -3.06 -6.24 12.40
CA VAL A 184 -2.67 -4.86 12.71
C VAL A 184 -1.16 -4.77 12.75
N GLY A 185 -0.60 -3.89 11.94
CA GLY A 185 0.82 -3.62 11.84
C GLY A 185 1.22 -2.35 12.57
N ARG A 186 2.42 -2.38 13.15
CA ARG A 186 3.19 -1.20 13.53
C ARG A 186 4.63 -1.35 13.04
N ASN A 187 5.14 -0.41 12.25
CA ASN A 187 6.50 -0.47 11.66
C ASN A 187 6.78 -1.80 10.94
N GLY A 188 5.78 -2.34 10.24
CA GLY A 188 5.87 -3.64 9.56
C GLY A 188 5.88 -4.87 10.48
N VAL A 189 5.59 -4.71 11.78
CA VAL A 189 5.48 -5.79 12.76
C VAL A 189 4.03 -5.99 13.15
N LEU A 190 3.56 -7.24 13.12
CA LEU A 190 2.25 -7.63 13.64
C LEU A 190 2.19 -7.41 15.15
N VAL A 191 1.30 -6.52 15.57
CA VAL A 191 1.03 -6.18 16.98
C VAL A 191 -0.29 -6.76 17.48
N GLY A 192 -1.12 -7.34 16.62
CA GLY A 192 -2.33 -8.05 17.01
C GLY A 192 -3.40 -8.02 15.92
N TYR A 193 -4.63 -8.26 16.33
CA TYR A 193 -5.75 -8.43 15.42
C TYR A 193 -6.98 -7.63 15.83
N MET A 194 -7.69 -7.08 14.85
CA MET A 194 -8.96 -6.38 15.04
C MET A 194 -10.05 -7.00 14.18
N TYR A 195 -11.29 -7.03 14.69
CA TYR A 195 -12.41 -7.59 13.96
C TYR A 195 -12.74 -6.72 12.73
N SER A 196 -12.70 -7.31 11.53
CA SER A 196 -12.76 -6.58 10.25
C SER A 196 -14.00 -5.69 10.10
N PRO A 197 -15.21 -6.09 10.53
CA PRO A 197 -16.40 -5.25 10.43
C PRO A 197 -16.33 -3.91 11.18
N LEU A 198 -15.40 -3.72 12.13
CA LEU A 198 -15.25 -2.51 12.94
C LEU A 198 -14.19 -1.54 12.42
N VAL A 199 -13.53 -1.89 11.32
CA VAL A 199 -12.51 -1.09 10.65
C VAL A 199 -12.82 -0.94 9.17
N ALA A 200 -12.11 -0.06 8.49
CA ALA A 200 -12.22 0.11 7.05
C ALA A 200 -10.90 0.59 6.45
N PRO A 201 -10.61 0.30 5.17
CA PRO A 201 -9.50 0.93 4.48
C PRO A 201 -9.69 2.45 4.48
N THR A 202 -8.60 3.20 4.66
CA THR A 202 -8.64 4.66 4.51
C THR A 202 -8.77 5.01 3.03
N PRO A 203 -9.80 5.76 2.61
CA PRO A 203 -9.75 6.40 1.30
C PRO A 203 -8.65 7.46 1.31
N TYR A 204 -7.69 7.36 0.39
CA TYR A 204 -6.56 8.29 0.32
C TYR A 204 -6.98 9.70 -0.16
N PRO A 205 -6.30 10.78 0.29
CA PRO A 205 -5.66 10.95 1.59
C PRO A 205 -6.59 11.75 2.49
N GLN A 206 -7.16 11.13 3.53
CA GLN A 206 -7.66 11.93 4.64
C GLN A 206 -6.46 12.35 5.48
N SER A 207 -6.27 13.68 5.51
CA SER A 207 -5.37 14.48 6.34
C SER A 207 -4.81 13.81 7.60
N ALA A 208 -3.54 14.09 7.86
CA ALA A 208 -2.69 13.78 9.02
C ALA A 208 -3.24 14.21 10.42
N SER A 209 -4.55 14.27 10.60
CA SER A 209 -5.22 14.62 11.87
C SER A 209 -5.80 13.41 12.59
N ALA A 210 -5.80 12.23 11.96
CA ALA A 210 -6.01 10.97 12.68
C ALA A 210 -4.69 10.55 13.34
N THR A 211 -4.74 10.15 14.61
CA THR A 211 -3.60 9.51 15.27
C THR A 211 -3.24 8.24 14.50
N ASP A 212 -2.06 8.21 13.89
CA ASP A 212 -1.55 7.04 13.18
C ASP A 212 -0.65 6.21 14.08
N LEU A 213 -0.94 4.92 14.19
CA LEU A 213 -0.23 3.99 15.07
C LEU A 213 1.28 3.91 14.75
N ASP A 214 1.65 4.09 13.48
CA ASP A 214 3.04 4.09 13.03
C ASP A 214 3.78 5.38 13.40
N THR A 215 3.10 6.54 13.35
CA THR A 215 3.68 7.83 13.78
C THR A 215 3.67 8.03 15.29
N PHE A 216 3.01 7.13 16.01
CA PHE A 216 2.74 7.29 17.43
C PHE A 216 4.04 7.26 18.26
N SER A 217 4.45 8.45 18.73
CA SER A 217 5.63 8.69 19.58
C SER A 217 5.24 9.55 20.79
N GLY A 218 4.59 8.96 21.80
CA GLY A 218 4.23 9.69 23.02
C GLY A 218 3.19 9.00 23.90
N THR A 219 3.00 9.48 25.13
CA THR A 219 2.07 8.95 26.13
C THR A 219 0.61 9.32 25.77
N LEU A 220 -0.14 8.38 25.19
CA LEU A 220 -1.59 8.37 25.38
C LEU A 220 -1.81 8.08 26.88
N ALA A 221 -2.70 8.82 27.52
CA ALA A 221 -2.86 8.91 28.98
C ALA A 221 -3.27 7.60 29.70
N ASN A 222 -3.13 6.43 29.07
CA ASN A 222 -3.46 5.12 29.61
C ASN A 222 -2.31 4.13 29.45
N LYS A 223 -2.27 3.12 30.32
CA LYS A 223 -1.33 1.97 30.30
C LYS A 223 -1.36 1.15 28.98
N ASP A 224 -2.18 1.51 28.01
CA ASP A 224 -2.54 0.72 26.83
C ASP A 224 -1.62 0.93 25.60
N VAL A 225 -0.66 1.86 25.66
CA VAL A 225 0.27 2.15 24.53
C VAL A 225 1.71 1.70 24.72
N THR A 226 2.11 1.31 25.93
CA THR A 226 3.45 0.73 26.16
C THR A 226 3.65 -0.56 25.38
N PHE A 227 2.57 -1.31 25.14
CA PHE A 227 2.56 -2.52 24.31
C PHE A 227 3.10 -2.24 22.89
N PHE A 228 2.84 -1.04 22.36
CA PHE A 228 3.36 -0.67 21.05
C PHE A 228 4.82 -0.27 21.10
N ASN A 229 5.36 0.20 22.23
CA ASN A 229 6.76 0.61 22.34
C ASN A 229 7.70 -0.60 22.52
N PHE A 230 7.97 -1.31 21.43
CA PHE A 230 8.89 -2.44 21.40
C PHE A 230 10.20 -2.09 20.68
N SER A 231 11.27 -2.75 21.09
CA SER A 231 12.56 -2.71 20.41
C SER A 231 12.65 -3.83 19.37
N ALA A 232 13.55 -3.68 18.39
CA ALA A 232 13.68 -4.62 17.28
C ALA A 232 14.15 -6.02 17.72
N ASP A 233 14.82 -6.14 18.87
CA ASP A 233 15.37 -7.39 19.43
C ASP A 233 14.30 -8.36 19.95
N VAL A 234 13.11 -7.86 20.32
CA VAL A 234 12.01 -8.72 20.77
C VAL A 234 11.19 -9.29 19.61
N VAL A 235 11.33 -8.74 18.40
CA VAL A 235 10.54 -9.12 17.23
C VAL A 235 10.91 -10.53 16.78
N ARG A 236 9.88 -11.34 16.53
CA ARG A 236 10.00 -12.70 16.00
C ARG A 236 9.61 -12.73 14.54
N GLU A 237 10.08 -13.75 13.83
CA GLU A 237 9.76 -13.97 12.42
C GLU A 237 9.19 -15.37 12.19
N LYS A 238 8.23 -15.48 11.27
CA LYS A 238 7.64 -16.74 10.83
C LYS A 238 7.40 -16.70 9.33
N SER A 239 7.73 -17.77 8.62
CA SER A 239 7.30 -17.96 7.24
C SER A 239 5.82 -18.34 7.21
N ILE A 240 5.02 -17.60 6.45
CA ILE A 240 3.58 -17.79 6.31
C ILE A 240 3.20 -17.80 4.82
N GLY A 241 2.04 -18.35 4.49
CA GLY A 241 1.45 -18.21 3.16
C GLY A 241 0.70 -16.88 3.02
N VAL A 242 1.04 -16.06 2.04
CA VAL A 242 0.32 -14.81 1.78
C VAL A 242 -0.39 -14.90 0.44
N ARG A 243 -1.70 -14.71 0.44
CA ARG A 243 -2.54 -14.65 -0.75
C ARG A 243 -2.44 -13.24 -1.34
N THR A 244 -1.71 -13.10 -2.45
CA THR A 244 -1.81 -11.92 -3.32
C THR A 244 -3.03 -12.08 -4.24
N GLN A 245 -3.58 -10.96 -4.71
CA GLN A 245 -4.83 -10.97 -5.46
C GLN A 245 -4.66 -10.41 -6.87
N CYS A 246 -5.34 -11.01 -7.84
CA CYS A 246 -5.61 -10.41 -9.13
C CYS A 246 -7.12 -10.25 -9.28
N GLN A 247 -7.57 -9.07 -9.70
CA GLN A 247 -8.97 -8.79 -9.96
C GLN A 247 -9.13 -8.28 -11.39
N THR A 248 -10.05 -8.88 -12.13
CA THR A 248 -10.49 -8.33 -13.42
C THR A 248 -11.68 -7.43 -13.16
N LEU A 249 -11.59 -6.17 -13.59
CA LEU A 249 -12.67 -5.20 -13.50
C LEU A 249 -13.26 -4.95 -14.89
N ALA A 250 -14.59 -4.92 -14.96
CA ALA A 250 -15.32 -4.42 -16.11
C ALA A 250 -15.48 -2.90 -15.99
N LEU A 251 -15.11 -2.19 -17.05
CA LEU A 251 -15.15 -0.74 -17.16
C LEU A 251 -16.16 -0.34 -18.23
N ASP A 252 -17.39 -0.02 -17.82
CA ASP A 252 -18.42 0.48 -18.73
C ASP A 252 -18.22 1.97 -18.99
N ILE A 253 -17.55 2.28 -20.09
CA ILE A 253 -17.17 3.64 -20.47
C ILE A 253 -18.24 4.24 -21.38
N ARG A 254 -18.71 5.43 -21.00
CA ARG A 254 -19.61 6.26 -21.81
C ARG A 254 -19.00 7.65 -21.97
N SER A 255 -18.52 7.97 -23.16
CA SER A 255 -18.04 9.30 -23.56
C SER A 255 -18.92 9.89 -24.67
N LYS A 256 -18.53 11.02 -25.27
CA LYS A 256 -19.34 11.70 -26.31
C LYS A 256 -19.60 10.81 -27.53
N SER A 257 -18.62 10.00 -27.92
CA SER A 257 -18.66 9.22 -29.16
C SER A 257 -18.49 7.72 -28.93
N VAL A 258 -18.19 7.30 -27.69
CA VAL A 258 -17.89 5.90 -27.37
C VAL A 258 -18.82 5.41 -26.27
N LYS A 259 -19.40 4.23 -26.49
CA LYS A 259 -20.05 3.42 -25.47
C LYS A 259 -19.48 2.01 -25.60
N THR A 260 -18.59 1.64 -24.68
CA THR A 260 -17.88 0.36 -24.72
C THR A 260 -17.71 -0.18 -23.31
N THR A 261 -17.41 -1.48 -23.22
CA THR A 261 -16.98 -2.13 -21.99
C THR A 261 -15.56 -2.61 -22.21
N GLU A 262 -14.62 -2.04 -21.45
CA GLU A 262 -13.23 -2.51 -21.42
C GLU A 262 -13.01 -3.40 -20.19
N GLN A 263 -11.97 -4.22 -20.22
CA GLN A 263 -11.52 -4.98 -19.06
C GLN A 263 -10.15 -4.49 -18.62
N SER A 264 -9.92 -4.45 -17.30
CA SER A 264 -8.60 -4.21 -16.74
C SER A 264 -8.32 -5.27 -15.69
N ARG A 265 -7.24 -6.03 -15.91
CA ARG A 265 -6.77 -7.05 -14.98
C ARG A 265 -5.71 -6.43 -14.09
N LEU A 266 -6.05 -6.24 -12.83
CA LEU A 266 -5.21 -5.58 -11.84
C LEU A 266 -4.70 -6.61 -10.87
N CYS A 267 -3.38 -6.74 -10.74
CA CYS A 267 -2.74 -7.65 -9.82
C CYS A 267 -2.00 -6.90 -8.72
N GLN A 268 -2.05 -7.46 -7.54
CA GLN A 268 -1.34 -7.00 -6.37
C GLN A 268 0.08 -7.56 -6.36
N ASP A 269 1.05 -6.67 -6.27
CA ASP A 269 2.46 -7.00 -6.09
C ASP A 269 2.77 -7.33 -4.63
N PHE A 270 3.98 -7.81 -4.35
CA PHE A 270 4.38 -8.26 -3.01
C PHE A 270 4.39 -7.16 -1.94
N ASN A 271 4.54 -5.91 -2.35
CA ASN A 271 4.39 -4.77 -1.45
C ASN A 271 2.93 -4.35 -1.26
N GLY A 272 1.95 -4.95 -1.94
CA GLY A 272 0.54 -4.58 -1.85
C GLY A 272 0.07 -3.60 -2.93
N THR A 273 0.96 -3.10 -3.79
CA THR A 273 0.62 -2.19 -4.89
C THR A 273 -0.21 -2.90 -5.94
N TRP A 274 -1.28 -2.24 -6.41
CA TRP A 274 -2.09 -2.76 -7.51
C TRP A 274 -1.70 -2.12 -8.84
N ALA A 275 -1.45 -2.95 -9.86
CA ALA A 275 -1.10 -2.51 -11.20
C ALA A 275 -1.72 -3.42 -12.27
N ASN A 276 -1.88 -2.89 -13.49
CA ASN A 276 -2.39 -3.67 -14.62
C ASN A 276 -1.35 -4.69 -15.10
N ARG A 277 -1.75 -5.97 -15.21
CA ARG A 277 -0.88 -7.09 -15.62
C ARG A 277 -1.59 -8.12 -16.50
#